data_AF-X1EGX2-F1
#
_entry.id   AF-X1EGX2-F1
#
_cell.length_a   1.000
_cell.length_b   1.000
_cell.length_c   1.000
_cell.angle_alpha   90.00
_cell.angle_beta   90.00
_cell.angle_gamma   90.00
#
_symmetry.space_group_name_H-M   'P 1'
#
loop_
_entity.id
_entity.type
_entity.pdbx_description
1 polymer ?
#
loop_
_entity_poly.entity_id
_entity_poly.type
_entity_poly.pdbx_seq_one_letter_code
_entity_poly.pdbx_strand_id
1 'polypeptide(L)'
;VGLKLLISKEEFNNLPKYLAKYKKPESFFDEKYYSSKICLGIEVILFVLMVISMIIFAFQYIFLIFIYFIFLCFHLYRHFRLKRTESSD
;
A
#
# COMPACT_ATOMS: atom_id res chain seq x y z
N VAL A 1 7.57 -11.10 1.49
CA VAL A 1 6.89 -9.89 1.99
C VAL A 1 6.79 -8.93 0.80
N GLY A 2 5.59 -8.56 0.35
CA GLY A 2 5.36 -7.67 -0.81
C GLY A 2 4.65 -8.31 -2.01
N LEU A 3 3.93 -7.46 -2.78
CA LEU A 3 3.10 -7.85 -3.93
C LEU A 3 3.99 -8.30 -5.10
N LYS A 4 4.22 -9.63 -5.22
CA LYS A 4 5.05 -10.23 -6.29
C LYS A 4 4.61 -9.85 -7.71
N LEU A 5 3.34 -9.47 -7.89
CA LEU A 5 2.77 -9.03 -9.16
C LEU A 5 3.43 -7.77 -9.74
N LEU A 6 4.05 -6.92 -8.92
CA LEU A 6 4.65 -5.65 -9.37
C LEU A 6 6.15 -5.74 -9.67
N ILE A 7 6.73 -6.94 -9.50
CA ILE A 7 8.15 -7.19 -9.65
C ILE A 7 8.38 -7.82 -11.02
N SER A 8 9.35 -7.29 -11.77
CA SER A 8 9.75 -7.87 -13.05
C SER A 8 10.44 -9.21 -12.85
N LYS A 9 10.48 -10.03 -13.91
CA LYS A 9 11.19 -11.32 -13.87
C LYS A 9 12.69 -11.13 -13.58
N GLU A 10 13.28 -10.04 -14.07
CA GLU A 10 14.69 -9.70 -13.82
C GLU A 10 14.93 -9.29 -12.36
N GLU A 11 14.06 -8.44 -11.81
CA GLU A 11 14.12 -8.02 -10.40
C GLU A 11 13.89 -9.20 -9.46
N PHE A 12 13.01 -10.13 -9.82
CA PHE A 12 12.79 -11.35 -9.05
C PHE A 12 14.02 -12.26 -9.02
N ASN A 13 14.67 -12.45 -10.18
CA ASN A 13 15.86 -13.29 -10.30
C ASN A 13 17.08 -12.67 -9.59
N ASN A 14 17.13 -11.34 -9.47
CA ASN A 14 18.20 -10.60 -8.81
C ASN A 14 17.73 -9.91 -7.52
N LEU A 15 16.70 -10.44 -6.88
CA LEU A 15 16.00 -9.76 -5.77
C LEU A 15 16.94 -9.28 -4.65
N PRO A 16 17.95 -10.06 -4.20
CA PRO A 16 18.89 -9.58 -3.17
C PRO A 16 19.62 -8.30 -3.56
N LYS A 17 20.00 -8.14 -4.84
CA LYS A 17 20.68 -6.96 -5.37
C LYS A 17 19.78 -5.72 -5.31
N TYR A 18 18.50 -5.88 -5.60
CA TYR A 18 17.54 -4.78 -5.57
C TYR A 18 17.13 -4.42 -4.14
N LEU A 19 16.95 -5.40 -3.26
CA LEU A 19 16.66 -5.16 -1.84
C LEU A 19 17.82 -4.47 -1.11
N ALA A 20 19.07 -4.78 -1.46
CA ALA A 20 20.26 -4.17 -0.86
C ALA A 20 20.40 -2.66 -1.14
N LYS A 21 19.66 -2.12 -2.12
CA LYS A 21 19.63 -0.67 -2.41
C LYS A 21 18.83 0.13 -1.40
N TYR A 22 18.03 -0.53 -0.56
CA TYR A 22 17.17 0.11 0.42
C TYR A 22 17.71 -0.15 1.83
N LYS A 23 17.58 0.84 2.71
CA LYS A 23 17.89 0.66 4.14
C LYS A 23 16.98 -0.40 4.77
N LYS A 24 15.73 -0.45 4.31
CA LYS A 24 14.77 -1.51 4.65
C LYS A 24 14.25 -2.23 3.41
N PRO A 25 14.34 -3.58 3.33
CA PRO A 25 13.84 -4.34 2.19
C PRO A 25 12.36 -4.10 1.87
N GLU A 26 11.56 -3.73 2.87
CA GLU A 26 10.14 -3.42 2.74
C GLU A 26 9.89 -2.18 1.86
N SER A 27 10.82 -1.22 1.89
CA SER A 27 10.76 0.03 1.12
C SER A 27 10.74 -0.23 -0.39
N PHE A 28 11.41 -1.28 -0.86
CA PHE A 28 11.37 -1.70 -2.27
C PHE A 28 9.95 -2.01 -2.75
N PHE A 29 9.20 -2.75 -1.95
CA PHE A 29 7.83 -3.15 -2.30
C PHE A 29 6.84 -2.00 -2.11
N ASP A 30 7.01 -1.20 -1.05
CA ASP A 30 6.21 0.00 -0.84
C ASP A 30 6.43 1.01 -1.98
N GLU A 31 7.67 1.26 -2.42
CA GLU A 31 7.94 2.15 -3.56
C GLU A 31 7.29 1.65 -4.84
N LYS A 32 7.42 0.36 -5.17
CA LYS A 32 6.76 -0.26 -6.33
C LYS A 32 5.24 -0.09 -6.29
N TYR A 33 4.64 -0.28 -5.12
CA TYR A 33 3.19 -0.16 -4.93
C TYR A 33 2.71 1.27 -5.10
N TYR A 34 3.34 2.22 -4.40
CA TYR A 34 2.90 3.62 -4.37
C TYR A 34 3.35 4.46 -5.57
N SER A 35 4.38 4.04 -6.30
CA SER A 35 4.75 4.66 -7.59
C SER A 35 3.81 4.25 -8.73
N SER A 36 3.13 3.11 -8.60
CA SER A 36 2.20 2.61 -9.60
C SER A 36 0.85 3.33 -9.51
N LYS A 37 0.58 4.22 -10.47
CA LYS A 37 -0.73 4.89 -10.62
C LYS A 37 -1.89 3.89 -10.77
N ILE A 38 -1.63 2.72 -11.34
CA ILE A 38 -2.63 1.65 -11.52
C ILE A 38 -3.00 1.06 -10.15
N CYS A 39 -2.02 0.75 -9.30
CA CYS A 39 -2.27 0.23 -7.97
C CYS A 39 -3.08 1.22 -7.12
N LEU A 40 -2.66 2.49 -7.14
CA LEU A 40 -3.38 3.56 -6.45
C LEU A 40 -4.81 3.73 -6.99
N GLY A 41 -4.98 3.67 -8.32
CA GLY A 41 -6.29 3.76 -8.96
C GLY A 41 -7.22 2.62 -8.56
N ILE A 42 -6.71 1.37 -8.56
CA ILE A 42 -7.47 0.19 -8.11
C ILE A 42 -7.86 0.35 -6.63
N GLU A 43 -6.94 0.80 -5.78
CA GLU A 43 -7.21 1.04 -4.35
C GLU A 43 -8.35 2.05 -4.15
N VAL A 44 -8.32 3.18 -4.87
CA VAL A 44 -9.39 4.20 -4.81
C VAL A 44 -10.71 3.65 -5.32
N ILE A 45 -10.71 2.91 -6.44
CA ILE A 45 -11.93 2.30 -6.97
C ILE A 45 -12.54 1.32 -5.95
N LEU A 46 -11.72 0.45 -5.37
CA LEU A 46 -12.16 -0.50 -4.35
C LEU A 46 -12.72 0.21 -3.12
N PHE A 47 -12.09 1.30 -2.68
CA PHE A 47 -12.60 2.12 -1.58
C PHE A 47 -13.98 2.72 -1.90
N VAL A 48 -14.15 3.34 -3.07
CA VAL A 48 -15.43 3.92 -3.48
C VAL A 48 -16.52 2.85 -3.55
N LEU A 49 -16.23 1.69 -4.17
CA LEU A 49 -17.17 0.58 -4.26
C LEU A 49 -17.56 0.03 -2.89
N MET A 50 -16.59 -0.08 -1.97
CA MET A 50 -16.83 -0.51 -0.60
C MET A 50 -17.77 0.46 0.13
N VAL A 51 -17.53 1.77 0.02
CA VAL A 51 -18.38 2.80 0.65
C VAL A 51 -19.80 2.76 0.08
N ILE A 52 -19.96 2.71 -1.24
CA ILE A 52 -21.27 2.61 -1.88
C ILE A 52 -22.01 1.34 -1.43
N SER A 53 -21.32 0.20 -1.46
CA SER A 53 -21.90 -1.08 -1.04
C SER A 53 -22.33 -1.06 0.43
N MET A 54 -21.53 -0.47 1.32
CA MET A 54 -21.90 -0.32 2.72
C MET A 54 -23.12 0.58 2.92
N ILE A 55 -23.22 1.70 2.20
CA ILE A 55 -24.39 2.59 2.30
C ILE A 55 -25.66 1.85 1.87
N ILE A 56 -25.59 1.05 0.79
CA ILE A 56 -26.75 0.33 0.27
C ILE A 56 -27.13 -0.88 1.15
N PHE A 57 -26.15 -1.69 1.54
CA PHE A 57 -26.40 -3.00 2.17
C PHE A 57 -26.23 -3.01 3.69
N ALA A 58 -25.53 -2.03 4.27
CA ALA A 58 -25.07 -2.08 5.66
C ALA A 58 -25.08 -0.71 6.35
N PHE A 59 -26.06 0.16 6.05
CA PHE A 59 -26.14 1.52 6.60
C PHE A 59 -26.12 1.55 8.14
N GLN A 60 -26.73 0.55 8.79
CA GLN A 60 -26.72 0.41 10.25
C GLN A 60 -25.30 0.26 10.83
N TYR A 61 -24.35 -0.19 10.02
CA TYR A 61 -22.95 -0.40 10.37
C TYR A 61 -22.04 0.71 9.86
N ILE A 62 -22.58 1.88 9.49
CA ILE A 62 -21.80 3.03 9.01
C ILE A 62 -20.67 3.40 9.98
N PHE A 63 -20.85 3.16 11.29
CA PHE A 63 -19.81 3.40 12.30
C PHE A 63 -18.57 2.52 12.13
N LEU A 64 -18.67 1.33 11.52
CA LEU A 64 -17.51 0.49 11.21
C LEU A 64 -16.58 1.16 10.16
N ILE A 65 -17.07 2.12 9.39
CA ILE A 65 -16.24 2.92 8.47
C ILE A 65 -15.16 3.70 9.25
N PHE A 66 -15.45 4.14 10.48
CA PHE A 66 -14.44 4.82 11.30
C PHE A 66 -13.26 3.91 11.65
N ILE A 67 -13.50 2.60 11.81
CA ILE A 67 -12.43 1.63 12.04
C ILE A 67 -11.54 1.50 10.80
N TYR A 68 -12.13 1.50 9.61
CA TYR A 68 -11.37 1.50 8.35
C TYR A 68 -10.38 2.68 8.29
N PHE A 69 -10.81 3.89 8.68
CA PHE A 69 -9.92 5.06 8.71
C PHE A 69 -8.76 4.92 9.69
N ILE A 70 -8.94 4.22 10.82
CA ILE A 70 -7.83 3.92 11.75
C ILE A 70 -6.76 3.06 11.07
N PHE A 71 -7.18 2.00 10.37
CA PHE A 71 -6.25 1.14 9.62
C PHE A 71 -5.58 1.88 8.47
N LEU A 72 -6.31 2.76 7.77
CA LEU A 72 -5.76 3.61 6.72
C LEU A 72 -4.70 4.57 7.28
N CYS A 73 -4.95 5.19 8.43
CA CYS A 73 -3.96 6.03 9.12
C CYS A 73 -2.70 5.26 9.46
N PHE A 74 -2.82 4.04 10.01
CA PHE A 74 -1.66 3.19 10.29
C PHE A 74 -0.90 2.83 9.01
N HIS A 75 -1.62 2.52 7.92
CA HIS A 75 -1.02 2.19 6.63
C HIS A 75 -0.21 3.37 6.08
N LEU A 76 -0.80 4.56 6.04
CA LEU A 76 -0.14 5.79 5.58
C LEU A 76 1.04 6.16 6.49
N TYR A 77 0.88 6.05 7.81
CA TYR A 77 1.95 6.30 8.75
C TYR A 77 3.16 5.40 8.49
N ARG A 78 2.94 4.10 8.25
CA ARG A 78 4.01 3.16 7.90
C ARG A 78 4.72 3.61 6.62
N HIS A 79 3.97 3.92 5.57
CA HIS A 79 4.51 4.38 4.29
C HIS A 79 5.39 5.63 4.46
N PHE A 80 4.86 6.69 5.11
CA PHE A 80 5.60 7.93 5.33
C PHE A 80 6.82 7.75 6.23
N ARG A 81 6.75 6.87 7.23
CA ARG A 81 7.89 6.54 8.10
C ARG A 81 8.99 5.82 7.33
N LEU A 82 8.64 4.85 6.48
CA LEU A 82 9.60 4.16 5.61
C LEU A 82 10.23 5.14 4.63
N LYS A 83 9.41 5.96 3.95
CA LYS A 83 9.88 7.03 3.06
C LYS A 83 10.85 7.98 3.74
N ARG A 84 10.57 8.40 4.98
CA ARG A 84 11.46 9.25 5.78
C ARG A 84 12.77 8.55 6.14
N THR A 85 12.71 7.26 6.47
CA THR A 85 13.91 6.47 6.81
C THR A 85 14.84 6.33 5.61
N GLU A 86 14.29 6.16 4.41
CA GLU A 86 15.07 6.12 3.17
C GLU A 86 15.59 7.51 2.76
N SER A 87 14.89 8.61 3.10
CA SER A 87 15.30 9.98 2.73
C SER A 87 16.26 10.66 3.72
N SER A 88 16.41 10.12 4.93
CA SER A 88 17.30 10.68 5.95
C SER A 88 18.60 9.88 5.89
N ASP A 89 19.72 10.52 5.54
CA ASP A 89 21.05 9.90 5.42
C ASP A 89 21.51 9.19 6.70
#